data_AF-A0A961GWY5-F1
#
_entry.id   AF-A0A961GWY5-F1
#
_cell.length_a   1.000
_cell.length_b   1.000
_cell.length_c   1.000
_cell.angle_alpha   90.00
_cell.angle_beta   90.00
_cell.angle_gamma   90.00
#
_symmetry.space_group_name_H-M   'P 1'
#
loop_
_entity.id
_entity.type
_entity.pdbx_description
1 polymer ?
#
loop_
_entity_poly.entity_id
_entity_poly.type
_entity_poly.pdbx_seq_one_letter_code
_entity_poly.pdbx_strand_id
1 'polypeptide(L)'
;MFEQITGLIAEHAKLQDELADPALHADAARAKRVNRRYAELSKIKAAHEQWTQLGDDLEAARELAREDAAFAEEIPELEAQLAEAQEKVRRLLIPRDPD
;
A
#
# COMPACT_ATOMS: atom_id res chain seq x y z
N MET A 1 -4.51 8.94 8.79
CA MET A 1 -4.29 8.01 7.65
C MET A 1 -2.88 7.42 7.68
N PHE A 2 -1.83 8.24 7.65
CA PHE A 2 -0.44 7.76 7.68
C PHE A 2 -0.09 6.90 8.91
N GLU A 3 -0.46 7.33 10.13
CA GLU A 3 -0.24 6.55 11.36
C GLU A 3 -0.97 5.19 11.33
N GLN A 4 -2.19 5.16 10.76
CA GLN A 4 -2.96 3.92 10.61
C GLN A 4 -2.27 2.97 9.63
N ILE A 5 -1.81 3.46 8.47
CA ILE A 5 -1.06 2.67 7.48
C ILE A 5 0.23 2.13 8.10
N THR A 6 0.96 2.96 8.85
CA THR A 6 2.20 2.55 9.52
C THR A 6 1.95 1.41 10.50
N GLY A 7 0.89 1.50 11.31
CA GLY A 7 0.48 0.42 12.21
C GLY A 7 0.14 -0.88 11.46
N LEU A 8 -0.56 -0.79 10.33
CA LEU A 8 -0.93 -1.94 9.51
C LEU A 8 0.27 -2.57 8.80
N ILE A 9 1.27 -1.78 8.38
CA ILE A 9 2.52 -2.29 7.81
C ILE A 9 3.36 -3.00 8.89
N ALA A 10 3.41 -2.45 10.11
CA ALA A 10 4.08 -3.11 11.22
C ALA A 10 3.39 -4.44 11.60
N GLU A 11 2.06 -4.51 11.51
CA GLU A 11 1.31 -5.75 11.68
C GLU A 11 1.61 -6.75 10.55
N HIS A 12 1.65 -6.29 9.29
CA HIS A 12 2.02 -7.12 8.13
C HIS A 12 3.38 -7.80 8.32
N ALA A 13 4.38 -7.05 8.79
CA ALA A 13 5.71 -7.58 9.06
C ALA A 13 5.68 -8.69 10.13
N LYS A 14 4.94 -8.49 11.23
CA LYS A 14 4.77 -9.52 12.27
C LYS A 14 4.10 -10.79 11.74
N LEU A 15 3.08 -10.65 10.90
CA LEU A 15 2.40 -11.79 10.28
C LEU A 15 3.32 -12.53 9.30
N GLN A 16 4.22 -11.82 8.61
CA GLN A 16 5.24 -12.44 7.77
C GLN A 16 6.17 -13.33 8.59
N ASP A 17 6.60 -12.86 9.77
CA ASP A 17 7.41 -13.65 10.70
C ASP A 17 6.64 -14.88 11.20
N GLU A 18 5.35 -14.72 11.55
CA GLU A 18 4.50 -15.85 11.95
C GLU A 18 4.30 -16.88 10.83
N LEU A 19 4.15 -16.45 9.57
CA LEU A 19 4.00 -17.35 8.43
C LEU A 19 5.26 -18.18 8.16
N ALA A 20 6.43 -17.64 8.51
CA ALA A 20 7.70 -18.34 8.39
C ALA A 20 7.91 -19.41 9.48
N ASP A 21 7.15 -19.38 10.58
CA ASP A 21 7.22 -20.36 11.66
C ASP A 21 6.57 -21.70 11.26
N PRO A 22 7.33 -22.82 11.19
CA PRO A 22 6.78 -24.14 10.92
C PRO A 22 5.66 -24.58 11.89
N ALA A 23 5.71 -24.11 13.15
CA ALA A 23 4.72 -24.47 14.17
C ALA A 23 3.33 -23.89 13.88
N LEU A 24 3.22 -22.81 13.11
CA LEU A 24 1.93 -22.27 12.67
C LEU A 24 1.15 -23.31 11.85
N HIS A 25 1.84 -24.08 11.03
CA HIS A 25 1.24 -25.03 10.09
C HIS A 25 0.73 -26.31 10.77
N ALA A 26 1.03 -26.50 12.06
CA ALA A 26 0.43 -27.55 12.89
C ALA A 26 -1.03 -27.23 13.28
N ASP A 27 -1.47 -25.97 13.19
CA ASP A 27 -2.85 -25.54 13.41
C ASP A 27 -3.40 -24.87 12.13
N ALA A 28 -4.13 -25.66 11.34
CA ALA A 28 -4.72 -25.20 10.08
C ALA A 28 -5.70 -24.02 10.25
N ALA A 29 -6.42 -23.94 11.39
CA ALA A 29 -7.35 -22.85 11.64
C ALA A 29 -6.61 -21.55 11.95
N ARG A 30 -5.54 -21.62 12.76
CA ARG A 30 -4.65 -20.48 13.00
C ARG A 30 -3.95 -20.04 11.71
N ALA A 31 -3.37 -20.97 10.95
CA ALA A 31 -2.72 -20.69 9.68
C ALA A 31 -3.66 -19.98 8.68
N LYS A 32 -4.92 -20.41 8.57
CA LYS A 32 -5.91 -19.77 7.71
C LYS A 32 -6.19 -18.32 8.11
N ARG A 33 -6.31 -18.04 9.42
CA ARG A 33 -6.55 -16.68 9.94
C ARG A 33 -5.37 -15.76 9.67
N VAL A 34 -4.14 -16.23 9.94
CA VAL A 34 -2.91 -15.47 9.69
C VAL A 34 -2.76 -15.17 8.19
N ASN A 35 -2.95 -16.16 7.31
CA ASN A 35 -2.90 -15.97 5.86
C ASN A 35 -3.93 -14.96 5.36
N ARG A 36 -5.19 -15.04 5.85
CA ARG A 36 -6.25 -14.08 5.49
C ARG A 36 -5.83 -12.65 5.83
N ARG A 37 -5.39 -12.43 7.07
CA ARG A 37 -4.97 -11.11 7.54
C ARG A 37 -3.73 -10.62 6.79
N TYR A 38 -2.74 -11.47 6.59
CA TYR A 38 -1.55 -11.14 5.82
C TYR A 38 -1.90 -10.68 4.39
N ALA A 39 -2.82 -11.38 3.72
CA ALA A 39 -3.27 -11.04 2.38
C ALA A 39 -4.05 -9.71 2.34
N GLU A 40 -4.85 -9.39 3.36
CA GLU A 40 -5.51 -8.10 3.51
C GLU A 40 -4.48 -6.97 3.64
N LEU A 41 -3.53 -7.11 4.57
CA LEU A 41 -2.53 -6.08 4.82
C LEU A 41 -1.55 -5.92 3.66
N SER A 42 -1.25 -6.99 2.92
CA SER A 42 -0.43 -6.95 1.71
C SER A 42 -1.05 -6.04 0.64
N LYS A 43 -2.39 -6.04 0.49
CA LYS A 43 -3.09 -5.14 -0.44
C LYS A 43 -2.99 -3.69 -0.02
N ILE A 44 -3.07 -3.42 1.28
CA ILE A 44 -2.93 -2.06 1.84
C ILE A 44 -1.51 -1.55 1.64
N LYS A 45 -0.49 -2.37 1.96
CA LYS A 45 0.92 -2.06 1.75
C LYS A 45 1.21 -1.72 0.29
N ALA A 46 0.81 -2.59 -0.64
CA ALA A 46 1.02 -2.37 -2.07
C ALA A 46 0.32 -1.11 -2.59
N ALA A 47 -0.90 -0.82 -2.12
CA ALA A 47 -1.60 0.41 -2.51
C ALA A 47 -0.90 1.67 -1.98
N HIS A 48 -0.36 1.61 -0.75
CA HIS A 48 0.40 2.72 -0.18
C HIS A 48 1.74 2.95 -0.90
N GLU A 49 2.45 1.87 -1.24
CA GLU A 49 3.69 1.95 -2.03
C GLU A 49 3.46 2.60 -3.39
N GLN A 50 2.40 2.19 -4.09
CA GLN A 50 2.02 2.82 -5.36
C GLN A 50 1.69 4.32 -5.19
N TRP A 51 0.94 4.67 -4.15
CA TRP A 51 0.59 6.07 -3.89
C TRP A 51 1.83 6.92 -3.57
N THR A 52 2.80 6.35 -2.86
CA THR A 52 4.07 7.03 -2.54
C THR A 52 4.92 7.20 -3.79
N GLN A 53 5.08 6.14 -4.58
CA GLN A 53 5.85 6.18 -5.83
C GLN A 53 5.30 7.22 -6.81
N LEU A 54 3.97 7.28 -6.99
CA LEU A 54 3.35 8.31 -7.85
C LEU A 54 3.58 9.73 -7.32
N GLY A 55 3.73 9.90 -6.01
CA GLY A 55 4.06 11.18 -5.40
C GLY A 55 5.48 11.61 -5.75
N ASP A 56 6.42 10.67 -5.61
CA ASP A 56 7.82 10.87 -5.96
C ASP A 56 7.99 11.13 -7.47
N ASP A 57 7.28 10.38 -8.32
CA ASP A 57 7.28 10.55 -9.77
C ASP A 57 6.73 11.93 -10.19
N LEU A 58 5.63 12.38 -9.55
CA LEU A 58 5.06 13.69 -9.78
C LEU A 58 6.00 14.83 -9.36
N GLU A 59 6.70 14.66 -8.23
CA GLU A 59 7.71 15.62 -7.78
C GLU A 59 8.87 15.69 -8.79
N ALA A 60 9.40 14.54 -9.21
CA ALA A 60 10.46 14.47 -10.21
C ALA A 60 10.04 15.12 -11.54
N ALA A 61 8.83 14.84 -12.04
CA ALA A 61 8.31 15.45 -13.26
C ALA A 61 8.20 16.98 -13.14
N ARG A 62 7.78 17.49 -11.98
CA ARG A 62 7.72 18.94 -11.71
C ARG A 62 9.09 19.60 -11.63
N GLU A 63 10.11 18.90 -11.14
CA GLU A 63 11.48 19.39 -11.15
C GLU A 63 12.04 19.44 -12.57
N LEU A 64 11.90 18.35 -13.32
CA LEU A 64 12.35 18.27 -14.71
C LEU A 64 11.64 19.28 -15.61
N ALA A 65 10.35 19.55 -15.38
CA ALA A 65 9.58 20.55 -16.11
C ALA A 65 10.13 21.99 -15.97
N ARG A 66 10.93 22.27 -14.93
CA ARG A 66 11.62 23.56 -14.78
C ARG A 66 12.83 23.68 -15.70
N GLU A 67 13.42 22.55 -16.08
CA GLU A 67 14.58 22.46 -16.96
C GLU A 67 14.17 22.26 -18.42
N ASP A 68 13.16 21.43 -18.67
CA ASP A 68 12.60 21.16 -19.98
C ASP A 68 11.06 21.03 -19.90
N ALA A 69 10.37 21.97 -20.55
CA ALA A 69 8.91 22.05 -20.54
C ALA A 69 8.22 20.81 -21.14
N ALA A 70 8.92 19.96 -21.90
CA ALA A 70 8.37 18.71 -22.42
C ALA A 70 7.90 17.76 -21.30
N PHE A 71 8.57 17.76 -20.14
CA PHE A 71 8.15 16.95 -18.98
C PHE A 71 6.86 17.46 -18.32
N ALA A 72 6.43 18.70 -18.60
CA ALA A 72 5.17 19.22 -18.06
C ALA A 72 3.94 18.50 -18.64
N GLU A 73 4.08 17.81 -19.78
CA GLU A 73 3.00 17.09 -20.43
C GLU A 73 2.50 15.89 -19.61
N GLU A 74 3.36 15.27 -18.80
CA GLU A 74 3.02 14.08 -17.99
C GLU A 74 2.41 14.43 -16.62
N ILE A 75 2.59 15.67 -16.15
CA ILE A 75 2.13 16.13 -14.83
C ILE A 75 0.62 15.92 -14.62
N PRO A 76 -0.28 16.30 -15.55
CA PRO A 76 -1.73 16.13 -15.33
C PRO A 76 -2.13 14.67 -15.19
N GLU A 77 -1.46 13.76 -15.88
CA GLU A 77 -1.72 12.33 -15.78
C GLU A 77 -1.24 11.78 -14.43
N LEU A 78 -0.03 12.13 -14.01
CA LEU A 78 0.51 11.75 -12.69
C LEU A 78 -0.35 12.28 -11.54
N GLU A 79 -0.88 13.50 -11.64
CA GLU A 79 -1.83 14.05 -10.66
C GLU A 79 -3.13 13.24 -10.58
N ALA A 80 -3.69 12.83 -11.73
CA ALA A 80 -4.89 12.00 -11.79
C ALA A 80 -4.64 10.61 -11.19
N GLN A 81 -3.52 9.98 -11.54
CA GLN A 81 -3.14 8.67 -11.02
C GLN A 81 -2.88 8.73 -9.50
N LEU A 82 -2.23 9.78 -9.01
CA LEU A 82 -1.98 9.99 -7.58
C LEU A 82 -3.28 10.12 -6.79
N ALA A 83 -4.25 10.88 -7.32
CA ALA A 83 -5.57 11.04 -6.70
C ALA A 83 -6.35 9.70 -6.65
N GLU A 84 -6.30 8.92 -7.73
CA GLU A 84 -6.92 7.59 -7.76
C GLU A 84 -6.26 6.62 -6.76
N ALA A 85 -4.93 6.62 -6.70
CA ALA A 85 -4.17 5.79 -5.76
C ALA A 85 -4.47 6.16 -4.30
N GLN A 86 -4.57 7.45 -3.99
CA GLN A 86 -4.96 7.93 -2.67
C GLN A 86 -6.36 7.43 -2.28
N GLU A 87 -7.33 7.53 -3.18
CA GLU A 87 -8.70 7.07 -2.93
C GLU A 87 -8.76 5.55 -2.78
N LYS A 88 -7.95 4.80 -3.55
CA LYS A 88 -7.80 3.35 -3.36
C LYS A 88 -7.29 3.00 -1.97
N VAL A 89 -6.25 3.68 -1.49
CA VAL A 89 -5.74 3.50 -0.11
C VAL A 89 -6.85 3.79 0.90
N ARG A 90 -7.55 4.93 0.76
CA ARG A 90 -8.65 5.30 1.64
C ARG A 90 -9.74 4.23 1.71
N ARG A 91 -10.17 3.69 0.56
CA ARG A 91 -11.19 2.62 0.51
C ARG A 91 -10.74 1.33 1.18
N LEU A 92 -9.46 0.98 1.08
CA LEU A 92 -8.90 -0.22 1.72
C LEU A 92 -8.78 -0.11 3.24
N LEU A 93 -8.70 1.12 3.77
CA LEU A 93 -8.66 1.37 5.21
C LEU A 93 -10.04 1.33 5.88
N ILE A 94 -11.13 1.32 5.10
CA ILE A 94 -12.47 1.15 5.64
C ILE A 94 -12.59 -0.29 6.14
N PRO A 95 -12.89 -0.51 7.44
CA PRO A 95 -13.09 -1.85 7.97
C PRO A 95 -14.14 -2.59 7.16
N ARG A 96 -13.76 -3.74 6.60
CA ARG A 96 -14.72 -4.69 6.05
C ARG A 96 -15.18 -5.59 7.20
N ASP A 97 -16.49 -5.85 7.28
CA ASP A 97 -17.05 -6.68 8.33
C ASP A 97 -16.26 -8.00 8.44
N PRO A 98 -15.86 -8.41 9.65
CA PRO A 98 -15.21 -9.67 9.85
C PRO A 98 -16.25 -10.80 9.78
N ASP A 99 -16.20 -11.62 8.72
CA ASP A 99 -16.75 -12.98 8.77
C ASP A 99 -16.09 -13.80 9.89
#